data_AF-A0A2E7Y8D6-F1
#
_entry.id   AF-A0A2E7Y8D6-F1
#
_cell.length_a   1.000
_cell.length_b   1.000
_cell.length_c   1.000
_cell.angle_alpha   90.00
_cell.angle_beta   90.00
_cell.angle_gamma   90.00
#
_symmetry.space_group_name_H-M   'P 1'
#
loop_
_entity.id
_entity.type
_entity.pdbx_description
1 polymer ?
#
loop_
_entity_poly.entity_id
_entity_poly.type
_entity_poly.pdbx_seq_one_letter_code
_entity_poly.pdbx_strand_id
1 'polypeptide(L)'
;NTKMVPRNISRHRNIVLDHGVNNNCFNCHDAEHRDRLAMGGGQTVGYDEVSQFCGKCHGPTWRNWQRGIHGKDIGSWNASDPRRVRYECTDCHDPHAPAYSLVLPLPGPNTIRMGQHHEAPVSDSPHRPLAHWVNESQQNNGHADEGGHE
;
A
#
# COMPACT_ATOMS: atom_id res chain seq x y z
N ASN A 1 15.31 -18.84 26.27
CA ASN A 1 16.45 -18.38 25.45
C ASN A 1 16.59 -19.32 24.25
N THR A 2 15.71 -19.18 23.26
CA THR A 2 15.65 -20.13 22.14
C THR A 2 16.50 -19.57 21.00
N LYS A 3 17.68 -20.17 20.80
CA LYS A 3 18.59 -19.85 19.69
C LYS A 3 17.79 -19.94 18.38
N MET A 4 17.66 -18.82 17.68
CA MET A 4 17.10 -18.78 16.32
C MET A 4 18.07 -19.54 15.41
N VAL A 5 17.77 -20.79 15.09
CA VAL A 5 18.58 -21.57 14.15
C VAL A 5 18.38 -20.94 12.76
N PRO A 6 19.44 -20.47 12.08
CA PRO A 6 19.30 -19.93 10.74
C PRO A 6 18.84 -21.06 9.81
N ARG A 7 17.57 -20.98 9.38
CA ARG A 7 16.98 -21.98 8.49
C ARG A 7 17.51 -21.76 7.07
N ASN A 8 18.14 -22.80 6.52
CA ASN A 8 18.62 -22.80 5.13
C ASN A 8 17.44 -22.61 4.17
N ILE A 9 17.39 -21.46 3.50
CA ILE A 9 16.45 -21.18 2.41
C ILE A 9 17.01 -21.76 1.10
N SER A 10 16.81 -23.07 0.91
CA SER A 10 17.26 -23.79 -0.30
C SER A 10 16.43 -23.47 -1.56
N ARG A 11 15.24 -22.87 -1.38
CA ARG A 11 14.29 -22.46 -2.43
C ARG A 11 14.16 -20.93 -2.42
N HIS A 12 13.73 -20.34 -3.54
CA HIS A 12 13.52 -18.89 -3.70
C HIS A 12 14.79 -18.03 -3.63
N ARG A 13 15.90 -18.53 -4.19
CA ARG A 13 17.18 -17.78 -4.23
C ARG A 13 17.16 -16.53 -5.12
N ASN A 14 16.15 -16.40 -5.96
CA ASN A 14 15.96 -15.31 -6.91
C ASN A 14 14.86 -14.32 -6.50
N ILE A 15 14.31 -14.44 -5.29
CA ILE A 15 13.33 -13.49 -4.77
C ILE A 15 14.06 -12.36 -4.06
N VAL A 16 13.75 -11.13 -4.47
CA VAL A 16 14.11 -9.91 -3.76
C VAL A 16 12.90 -9.50 -2.92
N LEU A 17 13.10 -9.34 -1.62
CA LEU A 17 12.02 -8.97 -0.70
C LEU A 17 12.12 -7.48 -0.37
N ASP A 18 11.14 -6.72 -0.86
CA ASP A 18 10.94 -5.29 -0.64
C ASP A 18 9.54 -5.02 -0.07
N HIS A 19 9.28 -5.58 1.11
CA HIS A 19 8.02 -5.43 1.84
C HIS A 19 8.19 -4.56 3.10
N GLY A 20 9.23 -3.71 3.14
CA GLY A 20 9.55 -2.86 4.28
C GLY A 20 9.96 -3.66 5.52
N VAL A 21 9.24 -3.49 6.64
CA VAL A 21 9.58 -4.14 7.93
C VAL A 21 9.35 -5.65 7.94
N ASN A 22 8.52 -6.17 7.03
CA ASN A 22 8.28 -7.61 6.87
C ASN A 22 9.30 -8.22 5.88
N ASN A 23 10.58 -8.07 6.20
CA ASN A 23 11.70 -8.46 5.32
C ASN A 23 12.22 -9.89 5.58
N ASN A 24 11.43 -10.74 6.22
CA ASN A 24 11.73 -12.14 6.42
C ASN A 24 10.63 -13.02 5.85
N CYS A 25 10.98 -14.10 5.14
CA CYS A 25 10.04 -15.05 4.55
C CYS A 25 9.01 -15.55 5.58
N PHE A 26 9.43 -15.76 6.84
CA PHE A 26 8.60 -16.30 7.90
C PHE A 26 7.74 -15.25 8.63
N ASN A 27 7.78 -13.98 8.21
CA ASN A 27 6.76 -13.02 8.63
C ASN A 27 5.40 -13.34 7.98
N CYS A 28 5.46 -13.93 6.78
CA CYS A 28 4.30 -14.28 5.97
C CYS A 28 4.08 -15.79 5.92
N HIS A 29 5.11 -16.58 5.68
CA HIS A 29 5.00 -18.03 5.55
C HIS A 29 5.18 -18.76 6.88
N ASP A 30 4.45 -19.86 7.06
CA ASP A 30 4.75 -20.78 8.15
C ASP A 30 6.15 -21.39 7.98
N ALA A 31 6.81 -21.62 9.11
CA ALA A 31 8.20 -22.08 9.11
C ALA A 31 8.36 -23.55 8.71
N GLU A 32 7.33 -24.35 8.96
CA GLU A 32 7.30 -25.80 8.69
C GLU A 32 6.51 -26.09 7.40
N HIS A 33 5.42 -25.36 7.17
CA HIS A 33 4.47 -25.52 6.06
C HIS A 33 4.47 -24.27 5.18
N ARG A 34 5.48 -24.11 4.33
CA ARG A 34 5.69 -22.85 3.58
C ARG A 34 4.59 -22.51 2.57
N ASP A 35 3.73 -23.46 2.23
CA ASP A 35 2.50 -23.29 1.46
C ASP A 35 1.33 -22.68 2.27
N ARG A 36 1.57 -22.38 3.54
CA ARG A 36 0.62 -21.79 4.48
C ARG A 36 1.13 -20.42 4.96
N LEU A 37 0.20 -19.54 5.32
CA LEU A 37 0.49 -18.21 5.83
C LEU A 37 0.36 -18.13 7.35
N ALA A 38 1.36 -17.56 8.02
CA ALA A 38 1.53 -17.57 9.48
C ALA A 38 0.73 -16.47 10.22
N MET A 39 -0.39 -16.88 10.82
CA MET A 39 -1.22 -16.00 11.63
C MET A 39 -0.67 -15.84 13.06
N GLY A 40 -1.34 -15.00 13.87
CA GLY A 40 -1.01 -14.88 15.29
C GLY A 40 -1.31 -16.17 16.06
N GLY A 41 -0.57 -16.42 17.14
CA GLY A 41 -0.84 -17.53 18.05
C GLY A 41 -0.59 -18.94 17.48
N GLY A 42 0.21 -19.06 16.41
CA GLY A 42 0.54 -20.34 15.77
C GLY A 42 -0.53 -20.88 14.81
N GLN A 43 -1.59 -20.12 14.55
CA GLN A 43 -2.55 -20.44 13.51
C GLN A 43 -1.97 -20.20 12.11
N THR A 44 -2.52 -20.87 11.11
CA THR A 44 -2.19 -20.61 9.70
C THR A 44 -3.43 -20.55 8.83
N VAL A 45 -3.35 -19.85 7.70
CA VAL A 45 -4.40 -19.79 6.67
C VAL A 45 -3.84 -20.23 5.31
N GLY A 46 -4.73 -20.56 4.39
CA GLY A 46 -4.37 -20.89 3.00
C GLY A 46 -4.17 -19.64 2.13
N TYR A 47 -3.73 -19.83 0.89
CA TYR A 47 -3.59 -18.73 -0.08
C TYR A 47 -4.93 -18.19 -0.59
N ASP A 48 -6.00 -18.96 -0.43
CA ASP A 48 -7.39 -18.53 -0.66
C ASP A 48 -7.88 -17.48 0.34
N GLU A 49 -7.16 -17.29 1.46
CA GLU A 49 -7.47 -16.29 2.49
C GLU A 49 -6.42 -15.17 2.52
N VAL A 50 -5.68 -14.96 1.44
CA VAL A 50 -4.57 -13.99 1.40
C VAL A 50 -5.01 -12.57 1.71
N SER A 51 -6.19 -12.11 1.28
CA SER A 51 -6.65 -10.76 1.65
C SER A 51 -6.90 -10.62 3.16
N GLN A 52 -7.41 -11.67 3.82
CA GLN A 52 -7.55 -11.68 5.28
C GLN A 52 -6.17 -11.67 5.95
N PHE A 53 -5.23 -12.45 5.42
CA PHE A 53 -3.85 -12.50 5.92
C PHE A 53 -3.18 -11.12 5.86
N CYS A 54 -3.22 -10.46 4.70
CA CYS A 54 -2.68 -9.11 4.51
C CYS A 54 -3.30 -8.10 5.48
N GLY A 55 -4.57 -8.29 5.85
CA GLY A 55 -5.29 -7.48 6.83
C GLY A 55 -4.68 -7.45 8.24
N LYS A 56 -3.88 -8.47 8.62
CA LYS A 56 -3.12 -8.50 9.88
C LYS A 56 -2.24 -7.27 10.07
N CYS A 57 -1.71 -6.71 8.98
CA CYS A 57 -0.86 -5.52 8.99
C CYS A 57 -1.48 -4.35 8.22
N HIS A 58 -2.22 -4.61 7.12
CA HIS A 58 -2.82 -3.59 6.25
C HIS A 58 -4.31 -3.35 6.57
N GLY A 59 -4.65 -3.22 7.84
CA GLY A 59 -6.04 -3.12 8.32
C GLY A 59 -6.93 -2.10 7.57
N PRO A 60 -6.48 -0.84 7.35
CA PRO A 60 -7.28 0.13 6.61
C PRO A 60 -7.55 -0.28 5.16
N THR A 61 -6.55 -0.80 4.44
CA THR A 61 -6.67 -1.28 3.06
C THR A 61 -7.57 -2.50 2.99
N TRP A 62 -7.42 -3.45 3.91
CA TRP A 62 -8.26 -4.64 4.01
C TRP A 62 -9.73 -4.28 4.27
N ARG A 63 -10.01 -3.34 5.17
CA ARG A 63 -11.37 -2.82 5.40
C ARG A 63 -11.96 -2.20 4.14
N ASN A 64 -11.15 -1.45 3.37
CA ASN A 64 -11.59 -0.88 2.10
C ASN A 64 -11.86 -1.96 1.05
N TRP A 65 -11.04 -3.02 1.02
CA TRP A 65 -11.24 -4.19 0.16
C TRP A 65 -12.53 -4.94 0.50
N GLN A 66 -12.81 -5.16 1.78
CA GLN A 66 -14.06 -5.79 2.23
C GLN A 66 -15.30 -5.03 1.74
N ARG A 67 -15.21 -3.70 1.64
CA ARG A 67 -16.26 -2.79 1.19
C ARG A 67 -16.26 -2.55 -0.32
N GLY A 68 -15.35 -3.15 -1.08
CA GLY A 68 -15.22 -2.96 -2.53
C GLY A 68 -14.68 -1.58 -2.95
N ILE A 69 -14.15 -0.79 -2.01
CA ILE A 69 -13.45 0.48 -2.31
C ILE A 69 -12.05 0.18 -2.87
N HIS A 70 -11.46 -0.94 -2.45
CA HIS A 70 -10.20 -1.44 -2.94
C HIS A 70 -10.39 -2.87 -3.49
N GLY A 71 -9.47 -3.32 -4.35
CA GLY A 71 -9.65 -4.56 -5.11
C GLY A 71 -10.58 -4.38 -6.31
N LYS A 72 -10.91 -5.50 -6.96
CA LYS A 72 -11.72 -5.51 -8.18
C LYS A 72 -12.75 -6.63 -8.10
N ASP A 73 -14.01 -6.30 -8.34
CA ASP A 73 -15.08 -7.27 -8.54
C ASP A 73 -15.33 -7.46 -10.04
N ILE A 74 -15.46 -8.71 -10.48
CA ILE A 74 -15.79 -9.08 -11.86
C ILE A 74 -16.94 -10.10 -11.89
N GLY A 75 -17.49 -10.33 -13.09
CA GLY A 75 -18.50 -11.35 -13.36
C GLY A 75 -19.94 -10.93 -13.05
N SER A 76 -20.20 -10.33 -11.89
CA SER A 76 -21.52 -9.79 -11.54
C SER A 76 -21.42 -8.70 -10.48
N TRP A 77 -22.35 -7.74 -10.52
CA TRP A 77 -22.51 -6.71 -9.48
C TRP A 77 -23.40 -7.20 -8.31
N ASN A 78 -24.21 -8.25 -8.53
CA ASN A 78 -25.05 -8.84 -7.48
C ASN A 78 -24.18 -9.71 -6.57
N ALA A 79 -24.14 -9.38 -5.27
CA ALA A 79 -23.35 -10.09 -4.27
C ALA A 79 -23.74 -11.56 -4.10
N SER A 80 -24.99 -11.93 -4.41
CA SER A 80 -25.50 -13.30 -4.31
C SER A 80 -25.31 -14.12 -5.60
N ASP A 81 -24.80 -13.52 -6.67
CA ASP A 81 -24.57 -14.22 -7.93
C ASP A 81 -23.26 -15.04 -7.84
N PRO A 82 -23.29 -16.36 -8.09
CA PRO A 82 -22.10 -17.20 -7.99
C PRO A 82 -21.02 -16.86 -9.03
N ARG A 83 -21.35 -16.07 -10.07
CA ARG A 83 -20.36 -15.59 -11.05
C ARG A 83 -19.54 -14.42 -10.52
N ARG A 84 -19.94 -13.80 -9.41
CA ARG A 84 -19.19 -12.69 -8.83
C ARG A 84 -17.87 -13.21 -8.27
N VAL A 85 -16.77 -12.68 -8.78
CA VAL A 85 -15.42 -12.96 -8.29
C VAL A 85 -14.80 -11.65 -7.81
N ARG A 86 -14.28 -11.66 -6.58
CA ARG A 86 -13.49 -10.58 -6.00
C ARG A 86 -12.03 -10.98 -6.11
N TYR A 87 -11.21 -10.11 -6.70
CA TYR A 87 -9.77 -10.33 -6.77
C TYR A 87 -9.15 -10.12 -5.39
N GLU A 88 -8.19 -10.98 -5.06
CA GLU A 88 -7.37 -10.98 -3.88
C GLU A 88 -6.22 -9.97 -4.01
N CYS A 89 -5.55 -9.67 -2.90
CA CYS A 89 -4.45 -8.70 -2.86
C CYS A 89 -3.33 -9.06 -3.85
N THR A 90 -3.00 -10.36 -3.96
CA THR A 90 -1.92 -10.88 -4.80
C THR A 90 -2.27 -10.98 -6.28
N ASP A 91 -3.54 -10.78 -6.66
CA ASP A 91 -3.92 -10.76 -8.08
C ASP A 91 -3.41 -9.49 -8.79
N CYS A 92 -3.11 -8.46 -7.99
CA CYS A 92 -2.62 -7.18 -8.49
C CYS A 92 -1.24 -6.80 -7.93
N HIS A 93 -0.92 -7.19 -6.69
CA HIS A 93 0.35 -6.88 -6.02
C HIS A 93 1.29 -8.09 -5.97
N ASP A 94 2.59 -7.86 -6.18
CA ASP A 94 3.61 -8.86 -5.83
C ASP A 94 3.74 -8.92 -4.30
N PRO A 95 3.46 -10.07 -3.64
CA PRO A 95 3.58 -10.18 -2.19
C PRO A 95 5.01 -9.98 -1.67
N HIS A 96 6.04 -10.05 -2.51
CA HIS A 96 7.42 -9.76 -2.10
C HIS A 96 7.84 -8.31 -2.37
N ALA A 97 7.10 -7.58 -3.20
CA ALA A 97 7.33 -6.18 -3.53
C ALA A 97 6.01 -5.46 -3.84
N PRO A 98 5.13 -5.26 -2.84
CA PRO A 98 3.73 -4.89 -3.10
C PRO A 98 3.54 -3.43 -3.53
N ALA A 99 4.53 -2.55 -3.33
CA ALA A 99 4.40 -1.17 -3.76
C ALA A 99 4.44 -1.05 -5.29
N TYR A 100 3.43 -0.40 -5.88
CA TYR A 100 3.52 -0.04 -7.30
C TYR A 100 4.62 1.01 -7.54
N SER A 101 5.31 0.87 -8.67
CA SER A 101 6.18 1.93 -9.16
C SER A 101 5.37 3.19 -9.44
N LEU A 102 5.95 4.35 -9.11
CA LEU A 102 5.37 5.62 -9.48
C LEU A 102 5.35 5.72 -11.02
N VAL A 103 4.16 5.91 -11.56
CA VAL A 103 3.97 6.28 -12.96
C VAL A 103 3.75 7.77 -13.04
N LEU A 104 4.50 8.42 -13.94
CA LEU A 104 4.24 9.82 -14.24
C LEU A 104 2.83 9.93 -14.85
N PRO A 105 2.00 10.88 -14.39
CA PRO A 105 0.72 11.11 -15.01
C PRO A 105 0.95 11.52 -16.47
N LEU A 106 0.07 11.05 -17.35
CA LEU A 106 0.07 11.53 -18.73
C LEU A 106 -0.18 13.05 -18.74
N PRO A 107 0.31 13.75 -19.79
CA PRO A 107 0.01 15.17 -19.97
C PRO A 107 -1.50 15.44 -19.86
N GLY A 108 -1.83 16.64 -19.37
CA GLY A 108 -3.21 17.08 -19.24
C GLY A 108 -3.97 16.97 -20.56
N PRO A 109 -5.26 16.64 -20.53
CA PRO A 109 -6.02 16.47 -21.76
C PRO A 109 -6.14 17.81 -22.50
N ASN A 110 -5.87 17.78 -23.81
CA ASN A 110 -6.12 18.93 -24.69
C ASN A 110 -7.62 19.11 -24.91
N THR A 111 -8.30 19.76 -23.95
CA THR A 111 -9.75 20.01 -24.05
C THR A 111 -10.02 21.47 -24.40
N ILE A 112 -11.01 21.70 -25.27
CA ILE A 112 -11.45 23.04 -25.68
C ILE A 112 -11.93 23.86 -24.46
N ARG A 113 -12.37 23.20 -23.39
CA ARG A 113 -12.98 23.83 -22.20
C ARG A 113 -11.98 24.18 -21.09
N MET A 114 -10.77 23.63 -21.11
CA MET A 114 -9.78 23.85 -20.04
C MET A 114 -8.72 24.91 -20.42
N GLY A 115 -8.82 25.51 -21.62
CA GLY A 115 -7.84 26.47 -22.13
C GLY A 115 -6.49 25.81 -22.49
N GLN A 116 -5.48 26.62 -22.80
CA GLN A 116 -4.11 26.12 -22.92
C GLN A 116 -3.59 25.83 -21.51
N HIS A 117 -3.25 24.56 -21.25
CA HIS A 117 -2.52 24.20 -20.05
C HIS A 117 -1.09 24.69 -20.21
N HIS A 118 -0.60 25.52 -19.27
CA HIS A 118 0.83 25.72 -19.14
C HIS A 118 1.42 24.42 -18.55
N GLU A 119 2.35 23.79 -19.27
CA GLU A 119 3.13 22.67 -18.73
C GLU A 119 3.70 23.07 -17.36
N ALA A 120 3.31 22.33 -16.31
CA ALA A 120 3.98 22.46 -15.03
C ALA A 120 5.44 22.00 -15.20
N PRO A 121 6.43 22.73 -14.66
CA PRO A 121 7.81 22.27 -14.69
C PRO A 121 7.89 20.92 -13.99
N VAL A 122 8.43 19.92 -14.69
CA VAL A 122 8.69 18.60 -14.15
C VAL A 122 9.71 18.76 -13.03
N SER A 123 9.29 18.52 -11.79
CA SER A 123 10.16 18.54 -10.62
C SER A 123 10.54 17.11 -10.27
N ASP A 124 11.85 16.82 -10.23
CA ASP A 124 12.38 15.54 -9.74
C ASP A 124 12.20 15.35 -8.22
N SER A 125 11.59 16.31 -7.53
CA SER A 125 11.32 16.19 -6.10
C SER A 125 10.09 15.33 -5.84
N PRO A 126 10.11 14.43 -4.83
CA PRO A 126 8.94 13.65 -4.46
C PRO A 126 7.75 14.57 -4.19
N HIS A 127 6.72 14.50 -5.03
CA HIS A 127 5.50 15.27 -4.83
C HIS A 127 4.88 14.85 -3.48
N ARG A 128 4.98 15.72 -2.49
CA ARG A 128 4.31 15.59 -1.19
C ARG A 128 3.07 16.49 -1.22
N PRO A 129 1.93 16.02 -1.72
CA PRO A 129 0.73 16.85 -1.90
C PRO A 129 0.22 17.47 -0.61
N LEU A 130 0.61 16.98 0.57
CA LEU A 130 0.23 17.54 1.87
C LEU A 130 1.25 18.54 2.46
N ALA A 131 2.41 18.76 1.82
CA ALA A 131 3.45 19.64 2.37
C ALA A 131 3.11 21.13 2.26
N HIS A 132 2.23 21.54 1.35
CA HIS A 132 1.85 22.95 1.20
C HIS A 132 1.10 23.49 2.42
N TRP A 133 0.26 22.67 3.06
CA TRP A 133 -0.46 23.03 4.29
C TRP A 133 0.42 23.13 5.54
N VAL A 134 1.61 22.50 5.54
CA VAL A 134 2.51 22.53 6.70
C VAL A 134 3.22 23.88 6.79
N ASN A 135 3.58 24.46 5.64
CA ASN A 135 4.29 25.74 5.57
C ASN A 135 3.40 26.97 5.84
N GLU A 136 2.10 26.93 5.50
CA GLU A 136 1.17 28.04 5.81
C GLU A 136 0.91 28.17 7.31
N SER A 137 0.87 27.05 8.05
CA SER A 137 0.66 27.06 9.51
C SER A 137 1.82 27.67 10.30
N GLN A 138 3.02 27.75 9.73
CA GLN A 138 4.21 28.29 10.38
C GLN A 138 4.38 29.80 10.16
N GLN A 139 3.82 30.36 9.09
CA GLN A 139 3.90 31.79 8.81
C GLN A 139 2.91 32.63 9.64
N ASN A 140 1.81 32.04 10.10
CA ASN A 140 0.80 32.74 10.91
C ASN A 140 1.12 32.82 12.41
N ASN A 141 2.23 32.24 12.88
CA ASN A 141 2.65 32.27 14.30
C ASN A 141 3.81 33.24 14.58
N GLY A 142 4.14 34.14 13.63
CA GLY A 142 5.34 34.97 13.68
C GLY A 142 5.12 36.47 13.88
N HIS A 143 3.98 36.93 14.40
CA HIS A 143 3.82 38.35 14.81
C HIS A 143 3.51 38.43 16.30
N ALA A 144 4.57 38.32 17.09
CA ALA A 144 4.58 38.80 18.47
C ALA A 144 4.89 40.30 18.46
N ASP A 145 3.97 41.02 19.08
CA ASP A 145 3.93 42.42 19.48
C ASP A 145 5.29 43.07 19.83
N GLU A 146 5.65 44.12 19.09
CA GLU A 146 6.63 45.14 19.51
C GLU A 146 5.98 46.55 19.43
N GLY A 147 5.46 47.03 20.56
CA GLY A 147 5.74 48.36 21.13
C GLY A 147 5.14 49.64 20.50
N GLY A 148 4.08 50.17 21.13
CA GLY A 148 4.06 51.48 21.83
C GLY A 148 4.01 52.83 21.08
N HIS A 149 3.08 53.69 21.53
CA HIS A 149 3.00 55.19 21.63
C HIS A 149 1.53 55.60 21.36
N GLU A 150 0.80 56.36 22.19
CA GLU A 150 1.11 57.53 23.04
C GLU A 150 0.55 57.45 24.47
#